data_AF-A0A7C3QGK8-F1
#
_entry.id   AF-A0A7C3QGK8-F1
#
_cell.length_a   1.000
_cell.length_b   1.000
_cell.length_c   1.000
_cell.angle_alpha   90.00
_cell.angle_beta   90.00
_cell.angle_gamma   90.00
#
_symmetry.space_group_name_H-M   'P 1'
#
loop_
_entity.id
_entity.type
_entity.pdbx_description
1 polymer ?
#
loop_
_entity_poly.entity_id
_entity_poly.type
_entity_poly.pdbx_seq_one_letter_code
_entity_poly.pdbx_strand_id
1 'polypeptide(L)'
;MAGRGTDILLGGNPEGMSADLLEKEMFKRGTLHQLAFKLLDEGEAAAREYADSHPKLSEDLVDWLLSTKREMDAALKEIEQIQVIGYLAKKLGAAYNVEYNDVVKALRLVHSGFAAEARDYLEEIDKDVALAEDAARQWDLYGRYQRIHEDNAQAAQFLGEMVFDKHYNARAALIRATLAGNREEAEKITAEIPALGPEWIDRIEEVMEQTRREREEVWRLGGLHVIGSERHESRRIDNQLRGRAARQGDPGSSRFFLSLEDELMRRFGGERLKSWMNKGVMSSIPEDMPLEFGVLDKMIANAQERVEGFNFDMRKNIVEYDDVMNKQRQAIYSERRKILVGEGIDYDERIDEAFASAIAELVDNYVVNYISYIQGEVSRIIQEATTDATNTLHVNSVIVRLRGLLPDIVSLDRAELSELSAKELEERLMDLAYENEENGYNLVQLMQAMGRFLPLLPPIPNLGALAGRKGGQLQARENIRREYIGYVRSFFDEFVAEQVELEPEERDRIWQEAEDGLNQAFSQFSVEGLSVKNAPGRQLRFKQKGDEVLRQLLLNTLAAMEPEQLTVALEAYVKSQQEKWRKQIGDEEYRNFQRLLLLDSIDREWR
;
A
#
# COMPACT_ATOMS: atom_id res chain seq x y z
N MET A 1 -24.01 27.30 13.17
CA MET A 1 -22.56 27.06 13.24
C MET A 1 -22.00 27.18 11.83
N ALA A 2 -21.18 28.19 11.54
CA ALA A 2 -20.46 28.28 10.27
C ALA A 2 -19.10 27.58 10.43
N GLY A 3 -18.82 26.57 9.62
CA GLY A 3 -17.58 25.80 9.65
C GLY A 3 -16.35 26.64 9.27
N ARG A 4 -15.15 26.04 9.38
CA ARG A 4 -13.92 26.64 8.84
C ARG A 4 -14.11 26.88 7.34
N GLY A 5 -13.77 28.07 6.86
CA GLY A 5 -13.83 28.42 5.43
C GLY A 5 -15.19 28.89 4.90
N THR A 6 -16.26 28.92 5.71
CA THR A 6 -17.57 29.40 5.23
C THR A 6 -17.71 30.91 5.33
N ASP A 7 -17.85 31.58 4.20
CA ASP A 7 -18.06 33.02 4.14
C ASP A 7 -19.50 33.36 4.51
N ILE A 8 -19.68 34.29 5.44
CA ILE A 8 -21.01 34.81 5.81
C ILE A 8 -21.23 36.06 4.95
N LEU A 9 -22.10 35.95 3.96
CA LEU A 9 -22.50 37.07 3.11
C LEU A 9 -23.78 37.71 3.68
N LEU A 10 -23.71 38.99 4.02
CA LEU A 10 -24.85 39.73 4.54
C LEU A 10 -25.86 39.96 3.41
N GLY A 11 -27.14 39.64 3.67
CA GLY A 11 -28.21 39.69 2.67
C GLY A 11 -28.31 38.44 1.77
N GLY A 12 -27.47 37.43 2.00
CA GLY A 12 -27.47 36.18 1.24
C GLY A 12 -26.36 36.10 0.18
N ASN A 13 -26.23 34.93 -0.44
CA ASN A 13 -25.32 34.70 -1.56
C ASN A 13 -26.15 34.72 -2.87
N PRO A 14 -26.08 35.78 -3.69
CA PRO A 14 -26.91 35.85 -4.90
C PRO A 14 -26.60 34.70 -5.87
N GLU A 15 -25.32 34.29 -6.00
CA GLU A 15 -24.94 33.14 -6.84
C GLU A 15 -25.57 31.84 -6.35
N GLY A 16 -25.44 31.56 -5.05
CA GLY A 16 -25.99 30.35 -4.45
C GLY A 16 -27.51 30.32 -4.46
N MET A 17 -28.17 31.45 -4.22
CA MET A 17 -29.62 31.57 -4.25
C MET A 17 -30.17 31.44 -5.67
N SER A 18 -29.51 32.02 -6.67
CA SER A 18 -29.86 31.83 -8.08
C SER A 18 -29.64 30.39 -8.55
N ALA A 19 -28.59 29.72 -8.07
CA ALA A 19 -28.35 28.30 -8.35
C ALA A 19 -29.45 27.41 -7.73
N ASP A 20 -29.80 27.64 -6.46
CA ASP A 20 -30.89 26.92 -5.77
C ASP A 20 -32.25 27.17 -6.44
N LEU A 21 -32.52 28.39 -6.89
CA LEU A 21 -33.71 28.74 -7.67
C LEU A 21 -33.81 27.91 -8.95
N LEU A 22 -32.75 27.92 -9.77
CA LEU A 22 -32.68 27.16 -11.02
C LEU A 22 -32.75 25.65 -10.77
N GLU A 23 -32.11 25.13 -9.73
CA GLU A 23 -32.17 23.71 -9.37
C GLU A 23 -33.59 23.27 -8.97
N LYS A 24 -34.31 24.11 -8.22
CA LYS A 24 -35.69 23.82 -7.78
C LYS A 24 -36.69 23.82 -8.93
N GLU A 25 -36.52 24.72 -9.90
CA GLU A 25 -37.53 24.98 -10.90
C GLU A 25 -37.25 24.34 -12.25
N MET A 26 -36.00 24.13 -12.62
CA MET A 26 -35.66 23.42 -13.86
C MET A 26 -35.79 21.90 -13.69
N PHE A 27 -35.64 21.17 -14.80
CA PHE A 27 -35.64 19.71 -14.80
C PHE A 27 -34.45 19.13 -14.02
N LYS A 28 -34.66 17.95 -13.45
CA LYS A 28 -33.67 17.19 -12.68
C LYS A 28 -33.00 16.14 -13.57
N ARG A 29 -31.82 15.68 -13.14
CA ARG A 29 -31.03 14.63 -13.81
C ARG A 29 -31.86 13.38 -14.16
N GLY A 30 -32.63 12.86 -13.19
CA GLY A 30 -33.48 11.68 -13.41
C GLY A 30 -34.58 11.89 -14.46
N THR A 31 -35.11 13.11 -14.57
CA THR A 31 -36.13 13.46 -15.57
C THR A 31 -35.53 13.45 -16.98
N LEU A 32 -34.34 14.02 -17.16
CA LEU A 32 -33.66 14.03 -18.45
C LEU A 32 -33.21 12.61 -18.88
N HIS A 33 -32.79 11.78 -17.93
CA HIS A 33 -32.54 10.36 -18.17
C HIS A 33 -33.81 9.66 -18.70
N GLN A 34 -34.97 9.87 -18.07
CA GLN A 34 -36.23 9.27 -18.53
C GLN A 34 -36.61 9.74 -19.94
N LEU A 35 -36.38 11.02 -20.25
CA LEU A 35 -36.58 11.55 -21.60
C LEU A 35 -35.66 10.86 -22.61
N ALA A 36 -34.37 10.70 -22.28
CA ALA A 36 -33.41 9.98 -23.13
C ALA A 36 -33.77 8.50 -23.29
N PHE A 37 -34.29 7.86 -22.23
CA PHE A 37 -34.72 6.47 -22.28
C PHE A 37 -35.90 6.29 -23.24
N LYS A 38 -36.93 7.13 -23.11
CA LYS A 38 -38.07 7.13 -24.04
C LYS A 38 -37.64 7.37 -25.48
N LEU A 39 -36.68 8.27 -25.71
CA LEU A 39 -36.14 8.53 -27.03
C LEU A 39 -35.49 7.31 -27.67
N LEU A 40 -34.70 6.55 -26.92
CA LEU A 40 -33.98 5.38 -27.46
C LEU A 40 -34.82 4.11 -27.49
N ASP A 41 -35.72 3.91 -26.53
CA ASP A 41 -36.51 2.68 -26.38
C ASP A 41 -37.86 2.75 -27.12
N GLU A 42 -38.58 3.87 -26.98
CA GLU A 42 -39.94 4.06 -27.52
C GLU A 42 -39.96 4.92 -28.81
N GLY A 43 -38.89 5.68 -29.07
CA GLY A 43 -38.71 6.51 -30.26
C GLY A 43 -39.04 7.99 -30.09
N GLU A 44 -38.76 8.78 -31.12
CA GLU A 44 -38.84 10.25 -31.07
C GLU A 44 -40.25 10.78 -30.75
N ALA A 45 -41.29 10.18 -31.32
CA ALA A 45 -42.67 10.62 -31.08
C ALA A 45 -43.06 10.48 -29.60
N ALA A 46 -42.69 9.37 -28.95
CA ALA A 46 -42.96 9.13 -27.54
C ALA A 46 -42.13 10.06 -26.63
N ALA A 47 -40.90 10.38 -27.03
CA ALA A 47 -40.07 11.34 -26.30
C ALA A 47 -40.63 12.76 -26.37
N ARG A 48 -41.13 13.20 -27.54
CA ARG A 48 -41.77 14.52 -27.69
C ARG A 48 -43.07 14.62 -26.88
N GLU A 49 -43.92 13.60 -26.93
CA GLU A 49 -45.14 13.55 -26.09
C GLU A 49 -44.80 13.58 -24.59
N TYR A 50 -43.75 12.88 -24.16
CA TYR A 50 -43.29 12.94 -22.77
C TYR A 50 -42.70 14.31 -22.39
N ALA A 51 -41.98 14.97 -23.31
CA ALA A 51 -41.47 16.32 -23.07
C ALA A 51 -42.62 17.34 -22.92
N ASP A 52 -43.61 17.31 -23.82
CA ASP A 52 -44.77 18.20 -23.82
C ASP A 52 -45.65 18.00 -22.57
N SER A 53 -45.84 16.75 -22.13
CA SER A 53 -46.63 16.43 -20.94
C SER A 53 -45.94 16.75 -19.60
N HIS A 54 -44.62 17.00 -19.59
CA HIS A 54 -43.87 17.26 -18.36
C HIS A 54 -43.66 18.77 -18.13
N PRO A 55 -44.04 19.34 -16.97
CA PRO A 55 -44.04 20.80 -16.74
C PRO A 55 -42.67 21.50 -16.73
N LYS A 56 -41.57 20.78 -16.95
CA LYS A 56 -40.18 21.27 -16.82
C LYS A 56 -39.29 20.86 -17.98
N LEU A 57 -39.84 20.14 -18.96
CA LEU A 57 -39.13 19.74 -20.16
C LEU A 57 -39.62 20.59 -21.33
N SER A 58 -38.82 20.63 -22.39
CA SER A 58 -39.21 21.22 -23.68
C SER A 58 -38.89 20.23 -24.80
N GLU A 59 -39.59 20.34 -25.93
CA GLU A 59 -39.30 19.53 -27.10
C GLU A 59 -37.88 19.74 -27.63
N ASP A 60 -37.32 20.96 -27.48
CA ASP A 60 -35.95 21.28 -27.89
C ASP A 60 -34.89 20.42 -27.17
N LEU A 61 -35.20 19.89 -25.97
CA LEU A 61 -34.31 18.93 -25.28
C LEU A 61 -34.25 17.59 -26.02
N VAL A 62 -35.32 17.19 -26.71
CA VAL A 62 -35.35 15.99 -27.55
C VAL A 62 -34.43 16.20 -28.76
N ASP A 63 -34.52 17.36 -29.40
CA ASP A 63 -33.65 17.73 -30.52
C ASP A 63 -32.18 17.76 -30.11
N TRP A 64 -31.88 18.24 -28.90
CA TRP A 64 -30.53 18.26 -28.36
C TRP A 64 -29.98 16.87 -28.00
N LEU A 65 -30.83 15.99 -27.45
CA LEU A 65 -30.46 14.59 -27.22
C LEU A 65 -30.19 13.88 -28.56
N LEU A 66 -31.01 14.11 -29.58
CA LEU A 66 -30.83 13.56 -30.93
C LEU A 66 -29.54 14.08 -31.58
N SER A 67 -29.25 15.38 -31.49
CA SER A 67 -28.01 15.95 -32.04
C SER A 67 -26.79 15.38 -31.33
N THR A 68 -26.86 15.30 -29.99
CA THR A 68 -25.79 14.74 -29.15
C THR A 68 -25.55 13.26 -29.47
N LYS A 69 -26.61 12.47 -29.66
CA LYS A 69 -26.49 11.07 -30.10
C LYS A 69 -25.82 10.97 -31.46
N ARG A 70 -26.24 11.80 -32.44
CA ARG A 70 -25.66 11.81 -33.79
C ARG A 70 -24.17 12.15 -33.76
N GLU A 71 -23.76 13.11 -32.94
CA GLU A 71 -22.34 13.45 -32.74
C GLU A 71 -21.55 12.26 -32.18
N MET A 72 -22.07 11.59 -31.16
CA MET A 72 -21.40 10.44 -30.55
C MET A 72 -21.33 9.23 -31.49
N ASP A 73 -22.41 8.93 -32.23
CA ASP A 73 -22.44 7.85 -33.21
C ASP A 73 -21.50 8.13 -34.39
N ALA A 74 -21.41 9.39 -34.84
CA ALA A 74 -20.47 9.78 -35.89
C ALA A 74 -19.01 9.61 -35.42
N ALA A 75 -18.72 9.99 -34.18
CA ALA A 75 -17.41 9.79 -33.57
C ALA A 75 -17.05 8.30 -33.47
N LEU A 76 -18.00 7.43 -33.07
CA LEU A 76 -17.77 5.98 -33.03
C LEU A 76 -17.44 5.39 -34.40
N LYS A 77 -18.18 5.79 -35.45
CA LYS A 77 -17.90 5.34 -36.83
C LYS A 77 -16.49 5.71 -37.30
N GLU A 78 -16.01 6.90 -36.93
CA GLU A 78 -14.64 7.31 -37.25
C GLU A 78 -13.63 6.51 -36.40
N ILE A 79 -13.89 6.34 -35.10
CA ILE A 79 -13.06 5.54 -34.18
C ILE A 79 -12.90 4.09 -34.67
N GLU A 80 -13.93 3.46 -35.24
CA GLU A 80 -13.84 2.12 -35.84
C GLU A 80 -12.82 2.06 -36.99
N GLN A 81 -12.67 3.16 -37.75
CA GLN A 81 -11.77 3.22 -38.90
C GLN A 81 -10.32 3.52 -38.50
N ILE A 82 -10.10 4.45 -37.57
CA ILE A 82 -8.77 4.98 -37.24
C ILE A 82 -8.30 4.72 -35.80
N GLN A 83 -9.06 3.94 -35.04
CA GLN A 83 -8.87 3.67 -33.61
C GLN A 83 -9.04 4.94 -32.73
N VAL A 84 -9.32 4.75 -31.43
CA VAL A 84 -9.57 5.87 -30.49
C VAL A 84 -8.38 6.84 -30.43
N ILE A 85 -7.15 6.31 -30.44
CA ILE A 85 -5.92 7.12 -30.45
C ILE A 85 -5.89 8.04 -31.68
N GLY A 86 -6.19 7.50 -32.87
CA GLY A 86 -6.13 8.28 -34.11
C GLY A 86 -7.19 9.37 -34.18
N TYR A 87 -8.42 9.05 -33.75
CA TYR A 87 -9.51 10.01 -33.67
C TYR A 87 -9.19 11.17 -32.71
N LEU A 88 -8.72 10.85 -31.49
CA LEU A 88 -8.34 11.86 -30.51
C LEU A 88 -7.12 12.66 -30.93
N ALA A 89 -6.13 12.04 -31.58
CA ALA A 89 -4.97 12.75 -32.10
C ALA A 89 -5.36 13.83 -33.12
N LYS A 90 -6.28 13.52 -34.04
CA LYS A 90 -6.82 14.47 -35.00
C LYS A 90 -7.62 15.59 -34.32
N LYS A 91 -8.51 15.22 -33.41
CA LYS A 91 -9.41 16.17 -32.71
C LYS A 91 -8.64 17.14 -31.80
N LEU A 92 -7.75 16.61 -30.97
CA LEU A 92 -6.99 17.39 -29.99
C LEU A 92 -5.82 18.13 -30.64
N GLY A 93 -5.18 17.56 -31.66
CA GLY A 93 -4.11 18.24 -32.40
C GLY A 93 -4.58 19.54 -33.04
N ALA A 94 -5.79 19.56 -33.60
CA ALA A 94 -6.38 20.78 -34.13
C ALA A 94 -6.73 21.80 -33.03
N ALA A 95 -7.26 21.35 -31.90
CA ALA A 95 -7.69 22.23 -30.80
C ALA A 95 -6.51 22.92 -30.08
N TYR A 96 -5.40 22.19 -29.90
CA TYR A 96 -4.22 22.66 -29.16
C TYR A 96 -3.06 23.07 -30.07
N ASN A 97 -3.23 23.00 -31.39
CA ASN A 97 -2.19 23.28 -32.38
C ASN A 97 -0.91 22.45 -32.14
N VAL A 98 -1.09 21.13 -32.00
CA VAL A 98 -0.04 20.13 -31.76
C VAL A 98 0.02 19.16 -32.93
N GLU A 99 1.23 18.83 -33.38
CA GLU A 99 1.44 17.89 -34.48
C GLU A 99 0.90 16.50 -34.14
N TYR A 100 0.36 15.81 -35.15
CA TYR A 100 -0.37 14.55 -34.94
C TYR A 100 0.44 13.50 -34.16
N ASN A 101 1.72 13.31 -34.50
CA ASN A 101 2.58 12.33 -33.85
C ASN A 101 2.86 12.67 -32.37
N ASP A 102 2.92 13.96 -32.04
CA ASP A 102 3.15 14.42 -30.67
C ASP A 102 1.91 14.21 -29.82
N VAL A 103 0.71 14.44 -30.37
CA VAL A 103 -0.55 14.11 -29.70
C VAL A 103 -0.69 12.61 -29.50
N VAL A 104 -0.32 11.78 -30.49
CA VAL A 104 -0.33 10.31 -30.34
C VAL A 104 0.59 9.87 -29.21
N LYS A 105 1.79 10.46 -29.10
CA LYS A 105 2.74 10.15 -28.02
C LYS A 105 2.17 10.55 -26.66
N ALA A 106 1.62 11.75 -26.53
CA ALA A 106 0.95 12.19 -25.30
C ALA A 106 -0.24 11.29 -24.93
N LEU A 107 -1.08 10.91 -25.90
CA LEU A 107 -2.22 10.00 -25.70
C LEU A 107 -1.79 8.61 -25.23
N ARG A 108 -0.69 8.07 -25.73
CA ARG A 108 -0.15 6.77 -25.27
C ARG A 108 0.30 6.85 -23.81
N LEU A 109 1.03 7.90 -23.45
CA LEU A 109 1.46 8.13 -22.07
C LEU A 109 0.26 8.23 -21.12
N VAL A 110 -0.74 9.03 -21.49
CA VAL A 110 -2.00 9.15 -20.73
C VAL A 110 -2.71 7.81 -20.60
N HIS A 111 -2.85 7.05 -21.70
CA HIS A 111 -3.52 5.74 -21.69
C HIS A 111 -2.80 4.72 -20.81
N SER A 112 -1.47 4.76 -20.77
CA SER A 112 -0.64 3.88 -19.95
C SER A 112 -0.55 4.30 -18.47
N GLY A 113 -1.28 5.35 -18.04
CA GLY A 113 -1.31 5.82 -16.67
C GLY A 113 -0.21 6.83 -16.31
N PHE A 114 0.58 7.26 -17.30
CA PHE A 114 1.70 8.20 -17.17
C PHE A 114 1.26 9.63 -17.52
N ALA A 115 0.25 10.13 -16.80
CA ALA A 115 -0.32 11.44 -17.06
C ALA A 115 0.63 12.60 -16.70
N ALA A 116 1.56 12.39 -15.76
CA ALA A 116 2.58 13.38 -15.40
C ALA A 116 3.62 13.49 -16.51
N GLU A 117 4.12 12.36 -17.00
CA GLU A 117 5.09 12.27 -18.09
C GLU A 117 4.50 12.78 -19.41
N ALA A 118 3.19 12.64 -19.62
CA ALA A 118 2.50 13.27 -20.74
C ALA A 118 2.51 14.81 -20.65
N ARG A 119 2.41 15.38 -19.45
CA ARG A 119 2.52 16.84 -19.25
C ARG A 119 3.94 17.31 -19.43
N ASP A 120 4.89 16.61 -18.83
CA ASP A 120 6.33 16.92 -18.97
C ASP A 120 6.72 16.90 -20.46
N TYR A 121 6.24 15.90 -21.21
CA TYR A 121 6.46 15.85 -22.66
C TYR A 121 5.86 17.05 -23.41
N LEU A 122 4.62 17.44 -23.08
CA LEU A 122 3.97 18.60 -23.71
C LEU A 122 4.69 19.92 -23.37
N GLU A 123 5.19 20.05 -22.15
CA GLU A 123 5.99 21.19 -21.72
C GLU A 123 7.34 21.24 -22.44
N GLU A 124 8.01 20.10 -22.63
CA GLU A 124 9.26 20.00 -23.39
C GLU A 124 9.13 20.46 -24.85
N ILE A 125 7.97 20.24 -25.46
CA ILE A 125 7.69 20.67 -26.85
C ILE A 125 6.99 22.04 -26.92
N ASP A 126 6.95 22.79 -25.81
CA ASP A 126 6.34 24.13 -25.69
C ASP A 126 4.86 24.14 -26.10
N LYS A 127 4.08 23.19 -25.58
CA LYS A 127 2.64 23.02 -25.83
C LYS A 127 1.84 23.03 -24.54
N ASP A 128 0.55 23.34 -24.67
CA ASP A 128 -0.36 23.42 -23.54
C ASP A 128 -0.57 22.03 -22.90
N VAL A 129 -0.13 21.92 -21.64
CA VAL A 129 -0.22 20.70 -20.82
C VAL A 129 -1.66 20.28 -20.54
N ALA A 130 -2.65 21.17 -20.69
CA ALA A 130 -4.07 20.85 -20.56
C ALA A 130 -4.52 19.78 -21.58
N LEU A 131 -3.80 19.63 -22.70
CA LEU A 131 -4.05 18.55 -23.66
C LEU A 131 -4.03 17.18 -22.97
N ALA A 132 -3.13 16.93 -22.01
CA ALA A 132 -3.05 15.63 -21.34
C ALA A 132 -4.31 15.30 -20.51
N GLU A 133 -4.88 16.29 -19.84
CA GLU A 133 -6.12 16.14 -19.07
C GLU A 133 -7.34 15.96 -19.99
N ASP A 134 -7.39 16.75 -21.06
CA ASP A 134 -8.44 16.68 -22.07
C ASP A 134 -8.40 15.35 -22.84
N ALA A 135 -7.20 14.85 -23.13
CA ALA A 135 -6.95 13.53 -23.69
C ALA A 135 -7.50 12.42 -22.80
N ALA A 136 -7.20 12.44 -21.50
CA ALA A 136 -7.70 11.45 -20.55
C ALA A 136 -9.23 11.45 -20.48
N ARG A 137 -9.82 12.65 -20.37
CA ARG A 137 -11.27 12.84 -20.29
C ARG A 137 -11.99 12.36 -21.55
N GLN A 138 -11.50 12.75 -22.73
CA GLN A 138 -12.10 12.35 -24.01
C GLN A 138 -11.91 10.87 -24.29
N TRP A 139 -10.78 10.28 -23.89
CA TRP A 139 -10.54 8.84 -23.97
C TRP A 139 -11.58 8.05 -23.18
N ASP A 140 -11.80 8.40 -21.91
CA ASP A 140 -12.80 7.74 -21.09
C ASP A 140 -14.21 7.94 -21.64
N LEU A 141 -14.54 9.16 -22.08
CA LEU A 141 -15.84 9.50 -22.66
C LEU A 141 -16.19 8.59 -23.85
N TYR A 142 -15.33 8.53 -24.86
CA TYR A 142 -15.58 7.74 -26.06
C TYR A 142 -15.44 6.24 -25.81
N GLY A 143 -14.48 5.82 -24.99
CA GLY A 143 -14.33 4.41 -24.62
C GLY A 143 -15.52 3.90 -23.81
N ARG A 144 -16.11 4.72 -22.95
CA ARG A 144 -17.33 4.39 -22.22
C ARG A 144 -18.52 4.27 -23.15
N TYR A 145 -18.75 5.26 -24.03
CA TYR A 145 -19.84 5.21 -24.99
C TYR A 145 -19.73 3.98 -25.91
N GLN A 146 -18.53 3.68 -26.42
CA GLN A 146 -18.27 2.50 -27.25
C GLN A 146 -18.74 1.19 -26.59
N ARG A 147 -18.55 1.04 -25.27
CA ARG A 147 -18.97 -0.17 -24.54
C ARG A 147 -20.48 -0.28 -24.33
N ILE A 148 -21.19 0.83 -24.30
CA ILE A 148 -22.59 0.88 -23.84
C ILE A 148 -23.60 1.29 -24.91
N HIS A 149 -23.14 1.77 -26.07
CA HIS A 149 -24.01 2.36 -27.11
C HIS A 149 -25.04 1.39 -27.70
N GLU A 150 -24.81 0.07 -27.63
CA GLU A 150 -25.74 -0.96 -28.10
C GLU A 150 -26.88 -1.25 -27.10
N ASP A 151 -26.70 -0.89 -25.82
CA ASP A 151 -27.73 -1.03 -24.79
C ASP A 151 -28.48 0.30 -24.65
N ASN A 152 -29.75 0.32 -25.09
CA ASN A 152 -30.60 1.50 -25.04
C ASN A 152 -30.70 2.13 -23.65
N ALA A 153 -30.75 1.33 -22.58
CA ALA A 153 -30.88 1.86 -21.23
C ALA A 153 -29.59 2.55 -20.78
N GLN A 154 -28.44 1.92 -21.03
CA GLN A 154 -27.14 2.48 -20.66
C GLN A 154 -26.75 3.67 -21.55
N ALA A 155 -27.05 3.62 -22.84
CA ALA A 155 -26.86 4.72 -23.77
C ALA A 155 -27.75 5.93 -23.41
N ALA A 156 -29.01 5.70 -23.03
CA ALA A 156 -29.92 6.74 -22.56
C ALA A 156 -29.39 7.41 -21.30
N GLN A 157 -28.91 6.61 -20.35
CA GLN A 157 -28.28 7.12 -19.13
C GLN A 157 -27.09 8.03 -19.44
N PHE A 158 -26.22 7.58 -20.33
CA PHE A 158 -25.01 8.31 -20.72
C PHE A 158 -25.35 9.63 -21.43
N LEU A 159 -26.23 9.59 -22.43
CA LEU A 159 -26.63 10.78 -23.18
C LEU A 159 -27.40 11.77 -22.31
N GLY A 160 -28.30 11.27 -21.46
CA GLY A 160 -29.03 12.09 -20.50
C GLY A 160 -28.10 12.80 -19.51
N GLU A 161 -27.08 12.10 -19.00
CA GLU A 161 -26.07 12.70 -18.11
C GLU A 161 -25.25 13.76 -18.84
N MET A 162 -24.80 13.46 -20.04
CA MET A 162 -23.95 14.36 -20.81
C MET A 162 -24.68 15.66 -21.20
N VAL A 163 -25.96 15.56 -21.57
CA VAL A 163 -26.81 16.73 -21.83
C VAL A 163 -27.12 17.48 -20.54
N PHE A 164 -27.38 16.78 -19.43
CA PHE A 164 -27.60 17.39 -18.13
C PHE A 164 -26.40 18.24 -17.70
N ASP A 165 -25.19 17.69 -17.79
CA ASP A 165 -23.97 18.37 -17.38
C ASP A 165 -23.68 19.61 -18.24
N LYS A 166 -23.89 19.53 -19.56
CA LYS A 166 -23.81 20.72 -20.44
C LYS A 166 -24.81 21.79 -20.00
N HIS A 167 -26.05 21.42 -19.72
CA HIS A 167 -27.07 22.37 -19.28
C HIS A 167 -26.76 22.93 -17.87
N TYR A 168 -26.25 22.11 -16.96
CA TYR A 168 -25.88 22.52 -15.61
C TYR A 168 -24.74 23.54 -15.65
N ASN A 169 -23.73 23.32 -16.48
CA ASN A 169 -22.64 24.26 -16.70
C ASN A 169 -23.14 25.57 -17.32
N ALA A 170 -24.09 25.50 -18.27
CA ALA A 170 -24.73 26.68 -18.85
C ALA A 170 -25.53 27.49 -17.82
N ARG A 171 -26.27 26.84 -16.91
CA ARG A 171 -26.95 27.51 -15.79
C ARG A 171 -25.94 28.29 -14.94
N ALA A 172 -24.81 27.68 -14.59
CA ALA A 172 -23.77 28.35 -13.82
C ALA A 172 -23.12 29.52 -14.58
N ALA A 173 -22.89 29.36 -15.89
CA ALA A 173 -22.37 30.42 -16.74
C ALA A 173 -23.36 31.60 -16.86
N LEU A 174 -24.65 31.32 -17.01
CA LEU A 174 -25.72 32.30 -17.02
C LEU A 174 -25.73 33.11 -15.73
N ILE A 175 -25.73 32.44 -14.56
CA ILE A 175 -25.67 33.12 -13.27
C ILE A 175 -24.47 34.07 -13.23
N ARG A 176 -23.27 33.59 -13.56
CA ARG A 176 -22.06 34.43 -13.55
C ARG A 176 -22.15 35.62 -14.49
N ALA A 177 -22.66 35.43 -15.71
CA ALA A 177 -22.81 36.50 -16.70
C ALA A 177 -23.79 37.57 -16.21
N THR A 178 -24.95 37.16 -15.68
CA THR A 178 -25.96 38.07 -15.13
C THR A 178 -25.43 38.81 -13.89
N LEU A 179 -24.79 38.10 -12.95
CA LEU A 179 -24.19 38.72 -11.76
C LEU A 179 -23.10 39.74 -12.10
N ALA A 180 -22.36 39.52 -13.19
CA ALA A 180 -21.34 40.44 -13.70
C ALA A 180 -21.93 41.65 -14.47
N GLY A 181 -23.24 41.69 -14.68
CA GLY A 181 -23.91 42.73 -15.47
C GLY A 181 -23.68 42.61 -16.98
N ASN A 182 -23.20 41.46 -17.47
CA ASN A 182 -22.99 41.22 -18.90
C ASN A 182 -24.25 40.59 -19.52
N ARG A 183 -25.24 41.44 -19.80
CA ARG A 183 -26.54 40.99 -20.34
C ARG A 183 -26.43 40.39 -21.74
N GLU A 184 -25.52 40.90 -22.58
CA GLU A 184 -25.30 40.37 -23.94
C GLU A 184 -24.84 38.90 -23.92
N GLU A 185 -23.88 38.57 -23.05
CA GLU A 185 -23.41 37.18 -22.89
C GLU A 185 -24.49 36.29 -22.26
N ALA A 186 -25.25 36.81 -21.30
CA ALA A 186 -26.37 36.09 -20.70
C ALA A 186 -27.46 35.75 -21.75
N GLU A 187 -27.83 36.72 -22.59
CA GLU A 187 -28.79 36.53 -23.68
C GLU A 187 -28.29 35.50 -24.70
N LYS A 188 -27.00 35.55 -25.05
CA LYS A 188 -26.37 34.55 -25.92
C LYS A 188 -26.46 33.14 -25.34
N ILE A 189 -26.14 32.95 -24.07
CA ILE A 189 -26.25 31.64 -23.40
C ILE A 189 -27.70 31.13 -23.45
N THR A 190 -28.68 31.99 -23.17
CA THR A 190 -30.10 31.60 -23.21
C THR A 190 -30.61 31.30 -24.62
N ALA A 191 -29.99 31.88 -25.65
CA ALA A 191 -30.34 31.61 -27.05
C ALA A 191 -29.77 30.28 -27.56
N GLU A 192 -28.61 29.85 -27.04
CA GLU A 192 -27.91 28.65 -27.48
C GLU A 192 -28.33 27.38 -26.72
N ILE A 193 -28.87 27.52 -25.51
CA ILE A 193 -29.13 26.38 -24.61
C ILE A 193 -30.63 26.06 -24.53
N PRO A 194 -31.06 24.88 -25.02
CA PRO A 194 -32.45 24.44 -24.94
C PRO A 194 -33.00 24.45 -23.52
N ALA A 195 -34.25 24.86 -23.36
CA ALA A 195 -34.97 24.97 -22.08
C ALA A 195 -34.38 25.96 -21.06
N LEU A 196 -33.42 26.82 -21.45
CA LEU A 196 -32.86 27.90 -20.62
C LEU A 196 -33.22 29.26 -21.23
N GLY A 197 -34.47 29.69 -21.10
CA GLY A 197 -34.97 30.91 -21.73
C GLY A 197 -34.47 32.23 -21.11
N PRO A 198 -34.69 33.37 -21.80
CA PRO A 198 -34.24 34.70 -21.35
C PRO A 198 -34.91 35.16 -20.05
N GLU A 199 -36.07 34.60 -19.67
CA GLU A 199 -36.76 34.91 -18.41
C GLU A 199 -35.90 34.63 -17.17
N TRP A 200 -34.92 33.72 -17.28
CA TRP A 200 -34.01 33.41 -16.17
C TRP A 200 -33.04 34.55 -15.88
N ILE A 201 -32.74 35.40 -16.86
CA ILE A 201 -31.91 36.60 -16.66
C ILE A 201 -32.62 37.53 -15.67
N ASP A 202 -33.86 37.89 -15.96
CA ASP A 202 -34.65 38.81 -15.14
C ASP A 202 -34.86 38.24 -13.72
N ARG A 203 -35.09 36.93 -13.59
CA ARG A 203 -35.25 36.29 -12.28
C ARG A 203 -33.95 36.26 -11.46
N ILE A 204 -32.80 36.11 -12.11
CA ILE A 204 -31.50 36.22 -11.44
C ILE A 204 -31.26 37.66 -11.00
N GLU A 205 -31.61 38.65 -11.84
CA GLU A 205 -31.57 40.07 -11.48
C GLU A 205 -32.50 40.41 -10.29
N GLU A 206 -33.68 39.79 -10.20
CA GLU A 206 -34.57 39.92 -9.03
C GLU A 206 -33.92 39.38 -7.75
N VAL A 207 -33.28 38.22 -7.80
CA VAL A 207 -32.53 37.65 -6.65
C VAL A 207 -31.39 38.59 -6.24
N MET A 208 -30.65 39.15 -7.21
CA MET A 208 -29.60 40.14 -6.93
C MET A 208 -30.14 41.36 -6.19
N GLU A 209 -31.25 41.91 -6.67
CA GLU A 209 -31.87 43.09 -6.08
C GLU A 209 -32.44 42.79 -4.69
N GLN A 210 -33.04 41.61 -4.49
CA GLN A 210 -33.46 41.15 -3.17
C GLN A 210 -32.28 41.07 -2.20
N THR A 211 -31.20 40.37 -2.58
CA THR A 211 -29.99 40.24 -1.76
C THR A 211 -29.37 41.60 -1.45
N ARG A 212 -29.38 42.54 -2.41
CA ARG A 212 -28.90 43.91 -2.20
C ARG A 212 -29.74 44.65 -1.14
N ARG A 213 -31.07 44.56 -1.22
CA ARG A 213 -31.98 45.20 -0.24
C ARG A 213 -31.80 44.63 1.16
N GLU A 214 -31.75 43.30 1.27
CA GLU A 214 -31.53 42.63 2.55
C GLU A 214 -30.15 42.98 3.13
N ARG A 215 -29.11 43.08 2.29
CA ARG A 215 -27.78 43.52 2.71
C ARG A 215 -27.81 44.94 3.28
N GLU A 216 -28.47 45.88 2.60
CA GLU A 216 -28.62 47.27 3.08
C GLU A 216 -29.41 47.34 4.39
N GLU A 217 -30.43 46.49 4.58
CA GLU A 217 -31.14 46.38 5.84
C GLU A 217 -30.22 45.90 6.97
N VAL A 218 -29.49 44.81 6.76
CA VAL A 218 -28.55 44.28 7.74
C VAL A 218 -27.42 45.28 8.04
N TRP A 219 -26.96 46.04 7.04
CA TRP A 219 -26.01 47.13 7.24
C TRP A 219 -26.55 48.22 8.17
N ARG A 220 -27.81 48.63 7.98
CA ARG A 220 -28.47 49.61 8.87
C ARG A 220 -28.61 49.11 10.30
N LEU A 221 -28.70 47.79 10.50
CA LEU A 221 -28.73 47.15 11.82
C LEU A 221 -27.32 46.99 12.46
N GLY A 222 -26.25 47.43 11.79
CA GLY A 222 -24.88 47.35 12.31
C GLY A 222 -24.09 46.11 11.86
N GLY A 223 -24.67 45.30 10.96
CA GLY A 223 -24.00 44.14 10.37
C GLY A 223 -23.89 42.92 11.29
N LEU A 224 -22.97 42.01 10.96
CA LEU A 224 -22.78 40.80 11.77
C LEU A 224 -22.13 41.13 13.11
N HIS A 225 -22.78 40.73 14.21
CA HIS A 225 -22.19 40.75 15.55
C HIS A 225 -21.68 39.36 15.93
N VAL A 226 -20.37 39.25 16.14
CA VAL A 226 -19.72 38.00 16.57
C VAL A 226 -19.47 38.03 18.07
N ILE A 227 -20.03 37.05 18.78
CA ILE A 227 -19.83 36.85 20.21
C ILE A 227 -18.91 35.65 20.42
N GLY A 228 -17.74 35.87 21.02
CA GLY A 228 -16.89 34.80 21.55
C GLY A 228 -17.23 34.56 23.02
N SER A 229 -17.55 33.33 23.38
CA SER A 229 -17.89 32.92 24.76
C SER A 229 -16.67 32.54 25.60
N GLU A 230 -15.52 32.33 24.96
CA GLU A 230 -14.24 31.98 25.59
C GLU A 230 -13.08 32.34 24.63
N ARG A 231 -11.84 32.23 25.12
CA ARG A 231 -10.64 32.30 24.27
C ARG A 231 -10.22 30.90 23.85
N HIS A 232 -9.88 30.75 22.57
CA HIS A 232 -9.22 29.54 22.11
C HIS A 232 -7.76 29.49 22.56
N GLU A 233 -7.19 28.30 22.50
CA GLU A 233 -5.77 28.02 22.73
C GLU A 233 -4.82 28.82 21.82
N SER A 234 -5.32 29.34 20.69
CA SER A 234 -4.53 30.13 19.76
C SER A 234 -5.23 31.43 19.37
N ARG A 235 -4.46 32.53 19.34
CA ARG A 235 -4.93 33.85 18.88
C ARG A 235 -5.39 33.81 17.43
N ARG A 236 -4.79 32.95 16.62
CA ARG A 236 -5.18 32.78 15.22
C ARG A 236 -6.65 32.36 15.09
N ILE A 237 -7.11 31.44 15.94
CA ILE A 237 -8.48 30.93 15.90
C ILE A 237 -9.46 32.01 16.37
N ASP A 238 -9.11 32.76 17.41
CA ASP A 238 -9.92 33.90 17.84
C ASP A 238 -10.04 34.97 16.76
N ASN A 239 -8.94 35.30 16.08
CA ASN A 239 -8.95 36.27 14.98
C ASN A 239 -9.73 35.74 13.77
N GLN A 240 -9.73 34.43 13.52
CA GLN A 240 -10.61 33.82 12.51
C GLN A 240 -12.09 34.01 12.87
N LEU A 241 -12.45 33.88 14.15
CA LEU A 241 -13.82 34.12 14.61
C LEU A 241 -14.19 35.61 14.45
N ARG A 242 -13.32 36.53 14.89
CA ARG A 242 -13.52 37.98 14.72
C ARG A 242 -13.68 38.37 13.26
N GLY A 243 -12.80 37.84 12.39
CA GLY A 243 -12.81 38.08 10.95
C GLY A 243 -14.00 37.45 10.22
N ARG A 244 -14.97 36.85 10.91
CA ARG A 244 -16.29 36.55 10.35
C ARG A 244 -17.16 37.81 10.22
N ALA A 245 -17.01 38.76 11.13
CA ALA A 245 -17.63 40.08 11.01
C ALA A 245 -16.83 40.98 10.06
N ALA A 246 -17.51 42.02 9.54
CA ALA A 246 -16.91 43.09 8.74
C ALA A 246 -16.09 42.62 7.52
N ARG A 247 -16.55 41.57 6.85
CA ARG A 247 -15.92 41.07 5.62
C ARG A 247 -16.23 41.98 4.43
N GLN A 248 -15.31 42.08 3.48
CA GLN A 248 -15.47 42.91 2.27
C GLN A 248 -15.81 44.39 2.56
N GLY A 249 -15.43 44.90 3.74
CA GLY A 249 -15.75 46.26 4.18
C GLY A 249 -17.17 46.46 4.74
N ASP A 250 -17.93 45.37 4.93
CA ASP A 250 -19.24 45.42 5.58
C ASP A 250 -19.13 45.99 7.01
N PRO A 251 -20.19 46.64 7.54
CA PRO A 251 -20.28 46.92 8.96
C PRO A 251 -20.33 45.60 9.75
N GLY A 252 -19.78 45.62 10.95
CA GLY A 252 -19.80 44.47 11.82
C GLY A 252 -19.06 44.76 13.12
N SER A 253 -19.28 43.92 14.12
CA SER A 253 -18.62 44.05 15.41
C SER A 253 -18.33 42.68 16.00
N SER A 254 -17.31 42.61 16.85
CA SER A 254 -16.99 41.38 17.57
C SER A 254 -16.68 41.69 19.03
N ARG A 255 -17.18 40.87 19.94
CA ARG A 255 -16.89 40.98 21.37
C ARG A 255 -16.66 39.60 21.98
N PHE A 256 -15.63 39.50 22.82
CA PHE A 256 -15.34 38.28 23.57
C PHE A 256 -15.74 38.52 25.02
N PHE A 257 -16.47 37.58 25.59
CA PHE A 257 -16.80 37.51 27.01
C PHE A 257 -16.03 36.33 27.58
N LEU A 258 -15.32 36.57 28.69
CA LEU A 258 -14.39 35.62 29.28
C LEU A 258 -14.69 35.49 30.76
N SER A 259 -14.52 34.28 31.29
CA SER A 259 -14.51 34.02 32.72
C SER A 259 -13.10 33.67 33.21
N LEU A 260 -12.79 34.01 34.45
CA LEU A 260 -11.56 33.55 35.10
C LEU A 260 -11.56 32.03 35.35
N GLU A 261 -12.73 31.40 35.28
CA GLU A 261 -12.90 29.95 35.41
C GLU A 261 -12.75 29.20 34.07
N ASP A 262 -12.61 29.92 32.95
CA ASP A 262 -12.45 29.32 31.62
C ASP A 262 -11.22 28.39 31.58
N GLU A 263 -11.28 27.36 30.72
CA GLU A 263 -10.27 26.32 30.66
C GLU A 263 -8.86 26.86 30.42
N LEU A 264 -8.71 27.83 29.52
CA LEU A 264 -7.44 28.50 29.24
C LEU A 264 -6.86 29.15 30.51
N MET A 265 -7.69 29.85 31.29
CA MET A 265 -7.26 30.54 32.51
C MET A 265 -6.95 29.54 33.63
N ARG A 266 -7.74 28.47 33.75
CA ARG A 266 -7.53 27.41 34.74
C ARG A 266 -6.23 26.65 34.51
N ARG A 267 -5.93 26.33 33.25
CA ARG A 267 -4.72 25.55 32.88
C ARG A 267 -3.46 26.43 32.80
N PHE A 268 -3.58 27.67 32.31
CA PHE A 268 -2.41 28.48 31.93
C PHE A 268 -2.38 29.91 32.52
N GLY A 269 -3.38 30.31 33.32
CA GLY A 269 -3.46 31.63 33.98
C GLY A 269 -2.38 31.90 35.04
N GLY A 270 -1.53 30.93 35.34
CA GLY A 270 -0.33 31.07 36.18
C GLY A 270 -0.61 31.25 37.69
N GLU A 271 0.47 31.39 38.47
CA GLU A 271 0.40 31.52 39.94
C GLU A 271 -0.27 32.82 40.40
N ARG A 272 -0.20 33.89 39.60
CA ARG A 272 -0.78 35.19 39.94
C ARG A 272 -2.29 35.18 39.97
N LEU A 273 -2.94 34.51 39.01
CA LEU A 273 -4.40 34.33 39.00
C LEU A 273 -4.84 33.49 40.19
N LYS A 274 -4.14 32.37 40.44
CA LYS A 274 -4.37 31.52 41.62
C LYS A 274 -4.20 32.32 42.92
N SER A 275 -3.20 33.20 43.00
CA SER A 275 -2.99 34.05 44.18
C SER A 275 -4.09 35.09 44.37
N TRP A 276 -4.64 35.67 43.29
CA TRP A 276 -5.78 36.59 43.36
C TRP A 276 -7.08 35.90 43.79
N MET A 277 -7.36 34.71 43.24
CA MET A 277 -8.50 33.88 43.66
C MET A 277 -8.36 33.47 45.15
N ASN A 278 -7.16 33.06 45.58
CA ASN A 278 -6.90 32.61 46.95
C ASN A 278 -6.85 33.75 47.98
N LYS A 279 -6.62 35.01 47.58
CA LYS A 279 -6.50 36.16 48.50
C LYS A 279 -7.81 36.94 48.68
N GLY A 280 -8.94 36.49 48.13
CA GLY A 280 -10.24 37.12 48.33
C GLY A 280 -10.39 38.50 47.65
N VAL A 281 -9.46 38.87 46.76
CA VAL A 281 -9.52 40.12 45.97
C VAL A 281 -10.77 40.12 45.07
N MET A 282 -11.19 38.94 44.61
CA MET A 282 -12.40 38.73 43.81
C MET A 282 -13.69 38.92 44.63
N SER A 283 -13.68 38.62 45.93
CA SER A 283 -14.83 38.76 46.83
C SER A 283 -15.19 40.22 47.15
N SER A 284 -14.31 41.17 46.80
CA SER A 284 -14.53 42.61 46.97
C SER A 284 -15.14 43.27 45.72
N ILE A 285 -15.32 42.50 44.64
CA ILE A 285 -15.81 42.95 43.35
C ILE A 285 -17.21 42.36 43.15
N PRO A 286 -18.23 43.16 42.79
CA PRO A 286 -19.55 42.64 42.46
C PRO A 286 -19.51 41.65 41.29
N GLU A 287 -20.24 40.55 41.38
CA GLU A 287 -20.25 39.47 40.36
C GLU A 287 -20.64 39.96 38.96
N ASP A 288 -21.49 40.98 38.87
CA ASP A 288 -22.00 41.54 37.61
C ASP A 288 -21.12 42.67 37.03
N MET A 289 -19.98 42.99 37.64
CA MET A 289 -19.11 44.09 37.19
C MET A 289 -18.09 43.61 36.13
N PRO A 290 -18.13 44.14 34.88
CA PRO A 290 -17.12 43.82 33.89
C PRO A 290 -15.71 44.24 34.35
N LEU A 291 -14.77 43.31 34.28
CA LEU A 291 -13.38 43.53 34.67
C LEU A 291 -12.59 44.10 33.49
N GLU A 292 -12.57 45.43 33.35
CA GLU A 292 -11.77 46.12 32.34
C GLU A 292 -10.40 46.54 32.91
N PHE A 293 -9.50 45.56 33.11
CA PHE A 293 -8.12 45.81 33.54
C PHE A 293 -7.14 45.42 32.44
N GLY A 294 -6.33 46.35 31.95
CA GLY A 294 -5.28 46.05 30.96
C GLY A 294 -4.22 45.04 31.43
N VAL A 295 -4.17 44.74 32.72
CA VAL A 295 -3.35 43.65 33.30
C VAL A 295 -3.93 42.27 32.96
N LEU A 296 -5.26 42.12 32.95
CA LEU A 296 -5.93 40.86 32.65
C LEU A 296 -5.76 40.48 31.17
N ASP A 297 -5.84 41.46 30.26
CA ASP A 297 -5.55 41.26 28.84
C ASP A 297 -4.15 40.71 28.59
N LYS A 298 -3.14 41.24 29.30
CA LYS A 298 -1.76 40.73 29.23
C LYS A 298 -1.63 39.31 29.76
N MET A 299 -2.37 38.96 30.83
CA MET A 299 -2.36 37.60 31.37
C MET A 299 -2.96 36.60 30.38
N ILE A 300 -4.11 36.93 29.78
CA ILE A 300 -4.76 36.11 28.75
C ILE A 300 -3.82 35.94 27.54
N ALA A 301 -3.22 37.03 27.08
CA ALA A 301 -2.28 37.03 25.98
C ALA A 301 -1.08 36.11 26.23
N ASN A 302 -0.51 36.15 27.44
CA ASN A 302 0.60 35.29 27.84
C ASN A 302 0.19 33.82 27.99
N ALA A 303 -1.02 33.55 28.48
CA ALA A 303 -1.56 32.20 28.58
C ALA A 303 -1.66 31.56 27.18
N GLN A 304 -2.24 32.28 26.20
CA GLN A 304 -2.31 31.80 24.82
C GLN A 304 -0.93 31.54 24.20
N GLU A 305 0.04 32.43 24.43
CA GLU A 305 1.41 32.26 23.92
C GLU A 305 2.08 31.00 24.45
N ARG A 306 1.87 30.66 25.73
CA ARG A 306 2.39 29.41 26.31
C ARG A 306 1.75 28.18 25.70
N VAL A 307 0.43 28.20 25.45
CA VAL A 307 -0.28 27.07 24.83
C VAL A 307 0.16 26.91 23.38
N GLU A 308 0.31 28.01 22.64
CA GLU A 308 0.85 27.99 21.27
C GLU A 308 2.27 27.42 21.24
N GLY A 309 3.13 27.80 22.19
CA GLY A 309 4.48 27.23 22.35
C GLY A 309 4.45 25.74 22.64
N PHE A 310 3.64 25.30 23.61
CA PHE A 310 3.47 23.87 23.93
C PHE A 310 2.99 23.05 22.72
N ASN A 311 1.98 23.55 22.01
CA ASN A 311 1.46 22.91 20.79
C ASN A 311 2.46 22.96 19.62
N PHE A 312 3.36 23.93 19.58
CA PHE A 312 4.47 23.98 18.63
C PHE A 312 5.51 22.91 18.95
N ASP A 313 5.96 22.82 20.20
CA ASP A 313 6.94 21.84 20.65
C ASP A 313 6.44 20.40 20.44
N MET A 314 5.17 20.14 20.79
CA MET A 314 4.56 18.83 20.55
C MET A 314 4.57 18.46 19.05
N ARG A 315 4.21 19.40 18.16
CA ARG A 315 4.24 19.18 16.72
C ARG A 315 5.66 19.00 16.19
N LYS A 316 6.62 19.78 16.69
CA LYS A 316 8.02 19.66 16.35
C LYS A 316 8.54 18.26 16.69
N ASN A 317 8.28 17.79 17.91
CA ASN A 317 8.70 16.44 18.32
C ASN A 317 8.08 15.37 17.40
N ILE A 318 6.79 15.47 17.08
CA ILE A 318 6.13 14.53 16.15
C ILE A 318 6.82 14.52 14.78
N VAL A 319 7.14 15.69 14.23
CA VAL A 319 7.85 15.81 12.95
C VAL A 319 9.26 15.22 13.04
N GLU A 320 10.00 15.48 14.11
CA GLU A 320 11.35 14.93 14.30
C GLU A 320 11.34 13.39 14.37
N TYR A 321 10.35 12.79 15.05
CA TYR A 321 10.17 11.34 15.04
C TYR A 321 9.77 10.81 13.66
N ASP A 322 8.88 11.50 12.95
CA ASP A 322 8.47 11.11 11.60
C ASP A 322 9.61 11.24 10.60
N ASP A 323 10.50 12.23 10.71
CA ASP A 323 11.64 12.43 9.80
C ASP A 323 12.57 11.21 9.76
N VAL A 324 12.81 10.56 10.91
CA VAL A 324 13.61 9.33 10.98
C VAL A 324 12.89 8.18 10.27
N MET A 325 11.60 7.99 10.58
CA MET A 325 10.78 6.95 9.95
C MET A 325 10.59 7.18 8.46
N ASN A 326 10.50 8.43 8.02
CA ASN A 326 10.31 8.82 6.64
C ASN A 326 11.56 8.53 5.81
N LYS A 327 12.77 8.76 6.34
CA LYS A 327 14.03 8.36 5.67
C LYS A 327 14.10 6.85 5.45
N GLN A 328 13.78 6.06 6.48
CA GLN A 328 13.68 4.60 6.33
C GLN A 328 12.65 4.26 5.24
N ARG A 329 11.47 4.88 5.30
CA ARG A 329 10.37 4.60 4.37
C ARG A 329 10.74 4.91 2.93
N GLN A 330 11.45 6.02 2.70
CA GLN A 330 11.97 6.37 1.38
C GLN A 330 12.95 5.33 0.86
N ALA A 331 13.89 4.86 1.70
CA ALA A 331 14.84 3.81 1.31
C ALA A 331 14.10 2.53 0.89
N ILE A 332 13.21 2.01 1.74
CA ILE A 332 12.44 0.79 1.42
C ILE A 332 11.48 0.97 0.25
N TYR A 333 10.76 2.09 0.17
CA TYR A 333 9.84 2.33 -0.94
C TYR A 333 10.57 2.50 -2.27
N SER A 334 11.77 3.09 -2.25
CA SER A 334 12.62 3.16 -3.43
C SER A 334 13.01 1.75 -3.89
N GLU A 335 13.39 0.88 -2.95
CA GLU A 335 13.83 -0.47 -3.25
C GLU A 335 12.69 -1.37 -3.75
N ARG A 336 11.54 -1.30 -3.07
CA ARG A 336 10.30 -1.96 -3.50
C ARG A 336 9.86 -1.49 -4.88
N ARG A 337 9.95 -0.18 -5.17
CA ARG A 337 9.59 0.37 -6.47
C ARG A 337 10.49 -0.18 -7.57
N LYS A 338 11.81 -0.21 -7.36
CA LYS A 338 12.74 -0.78 -8.35
C LYS A 338 12.39 -2.25 -8.64
N ILE A 339 12.07 -3.04 -7.61
CA ILE A 339 11.68 -4.46 -7.80
C ILE A 339 10.36 -4.58 -8.56
N LEU A 340 9.35 -3.76 -8.24
CA LEU A 340 8.04 -3.82 -8.88
C LEU A 340 8.06 -3.35 -10.34
N VAL A 341 8.80 -2.28 -10.64
CA VAL A 341 8.88 -1.69 -11.98
C VAL A 341 9.87 -2.46 -12.87
N GLY A 342 10.91 -3.06 -12.28
CA GLY A 342 11.93 -3.83 -13.00
C GLY A 342 12.90 -2.99 -13.82
N GLU A 343 12.99 -1.68 -13.54
CA GLU A 343 13.98 -0.80 -14.16
C GLU A 343 15.35 -0.96 -13.49
N GLY A 344 16.34 -1.39 -14.28
CA GLY A 344 17.75 -1.41 -13.87
C GLY A 344 18.11 -2.44 -12.79
N ILE A 345 17.25 -3.43 -12.53
CA ILE A 345 17.54 -4.56 -11.63
C ILE A 345 17.66 -5.84 -12.45
N ASP A 346 18.81 -6.48 -12.35
CA ASP A 346 18.96 -7.90 -12.68
C ASP A 346 18.54 -8.72 -11.46
N TYR A 347 17.38 -9.41 -11.56
CA TYR A 347 16.88 -10.24 -10.47
C TYR A 347 17.72 -11.51 -10.27
N ASP A 348 18.37 -12.00 -11.32
CA ASP A 348 19.21 -13.19 -11.25
C ASP A 348 20.45 -12.85 -10.42
N GLU A 349 21.18 -11.78 -10.80
CA GLU A 349 22.36 -11.31 -10.08
C GLU A 349 22.07 -11.07 -8.59
N ARG A 350 20.98 -10.38 -8.28
CA ARG A 350 20.65 -10.04 -6.89
C ARG A 350 20.30 -11.24 -6.03
N ILE A 351 19.62 -12.23 -6.59
CA ILE A 351 19.28 -13.46 -5.87
C ILE A 351 20.51 -14.33 -5.71
N ASP A 352 21.36 -14.40 -6.73
CA ASP A 352 22.63 -15.13 -6.68
C ASP A 352 23.57 -14.53 -5.62
N GLU A 353 23.71 -13.20 -5.56
CA GLU A 353 24.46 -12.50 -4.52
C GLU A 353 23.93 -12.78 -3.11
N ALA A 354 22.59 -12.83 -2.94
CA ALA A 354 21.98 -13.12 -1.65
C ALA A 354 22.25 -14.56 -1.20
N PHE A 355 22.17 -15.54 -2.12
CA PHE A 355 22.52 -16.92 -1.83
C PHE A 355 24.02 -17.10 -1.56
N ALA A 356 24.89 -16.50 -2.38
CA ALA A 356 26.34 -16.56 -2.20
C ALA A 356 26.74 -15.98 -0.82
N SER A 357 26.18 -14.83 -0.45
CA SER A 357 26.41 -14.21 0.86
C SER A 357 25.96 -15.11 2.01
N ALA A 358 24.75 -15.69 1.91
CA ALA A 358 24.23 -16.60 2.93
C ALA A 358 25.04 -17.90 3.03
N ILE A 359 25.49 -18.46 1.91
CA ILE A 359 26.34 -19.66 1.88
C ILE A 359 27.69 -19.35 2.51
N ALA A 360 28.34 -18.25 2.10
CA ALA A 360 29.64 -17.84 2.64
C ALA A 360 29.56 -17.63 4.16
N GLU A 361 28.51 -16.97 4.66
CA GLU A 361 28.28 -16.78 6.09
C GLU A 361 28.09 -18.11 6.84
N LEU A 362 27.34 -19.05 6.27
CA LEU A 362 27.13 -20.36 6.89
C LEU A 362 28.39 -21.23 6.89
N VAL A 363 29.15 -21.24 5.79
CA VAL A 363 30.42 -21.97 5.71
C VAL A 363 31.41 -21.37 6.71
N ASP A 364 31.50 -20.04 6.79
CA ASP A 364 32.34 -19.38 7.80
C ASP A 364 31.93 -19.78 9.22
N ASN A 365 30.63 -19.68 9.54
CA ASN A 365 30.09 -19.95 10.87
C ASN A 365 30.17 -21.42 11.31
N TYR A 366 30.10 -22.39 10.39
CA TYR A 366 30.03 -23.83 10.75
C TYR A 366 31.26 -24.64 10.35
N VAL A 367 32.16 -24.09 9.54
CA VAL A 367 33.36 -24.80 9.06
C VAL A 367 34.65 -24.07 9.43
N VAL A 368 34.76 -22.77 9.12
CA VAL A 368 36.01 -22.03 9.29
C VAL A 368 36.18 -21.50 10.72
N ASN A 369 35.15 -20.88 11.27
CA ASN A 369 35.16 -20.14 12.52
C ASN A 369 34.18 -20.72 13.56
N TYR A 370 33.86 -22.01 13.47
CA TYR A 370 32.81 -22.66 14.25
C TYR A 370 32.87 -22.34 15.75
N ILE A 371 34.02 -22.56 16.37
CA ILE A 371 34.21 -22.30 17.80
C ILE A 371 33.98 -20.83 18.15
N SER A 372 34.50 -19.91 17.35
CA SER A 372 34.36 -18.46 17.61
C SER A 372 32.91 -18.01 17.44
N TYR A 373 32.22 -18.52 16.43
CA TYR A 373 30.80 -18.27 16.18
C TYR A 373 29.94 -18.77 17.35
N ILE A 374 30.12 -20.03 17.76
CA ILE A 374 29.39 -20.63 18.87
C ILE A 374 29.67 -19.89 20.18
N GLN A 375 30.92 -19.52 20.44
CA GLN A 375 31.27 -18.74 21.62
C GLN A 375 30.49 -17.43 21.69
N GLY A 376 30.44 -16.68 20.58
CA GLY A 376 29.66 -15.44 20.49
C GLY A 376 28.18 -15.64 20.80
N GLU A 377 27.57 -16.69 20.22
CA GLU A 377 26.17 -17.01 20.42
C GLU A 377 25.86 -17.49 21.85
N VAL A 378 26.72 -18.32 22.44
CA VAL A 378 26.60 -18.78 23.83
C VAL A 378 26.67 -17.59 24.78
N SER A 379 27.69 -16.75 24.66
CA SER A 379 27.86 -15.51 25.43
C SER A 379 26.60 -14.62 25.35
N ARG A 380 26.12 -14.34 24.13
CA ARG A 380 24.94 -13.52 23.88
C ARG A 380 23.68 -14.10 24.54
N ILE A 381 23.44 -15.39 24.35
CA ILE A 381 22.25 -16.07 24.90
C ILE A 381 22.28 -16.12 26.42
N ILE A 382 23.44 -16.37 27.03
CA ILE A 382 23.61 -16.35 28.49
C ILE A 382 23.32 -14.93 29.02
N GLN A 383 23.83 -13.89 28.38
CA GLN A 383 23.57 -12.51 28.76
C GLN A 383 22.07 -12.19 28.69
N GLU A 384 21.39 -12.51 27.59
CA GLU A 384 19.94 -12.30 27.43
C GLU A 384 19.08 -13.13 28.38
N ALA A 385 19.55 -14.33 28.76
CA ALA A 385 18.87 -15.20 29.70
C ALA A 385 19.15 -14.84 31.17
N THR A 386 20.01 -13.84 31.41
CA THR A 386 20.33 -13.33 32.74
C THR A 386 19.51 -12.09 33.00
N THR A 387 18.75 -12.09 34.10
CA THR A 387 17.96 -10.92 34.47
C THR A 387 18.86 -9.83 35.07
N ASP A 388 19.00 -8.68 34.41
CA ASP A 388 19.86 -7.57 34.84
C ASP A 388 19.65 -7.14 36.32
N ALA A 389 18.40 -7.17 36.79
CA ALA A 389 18.05 -6.71 38.13
C ALA A 389 18.41 -7.71 39.26
N THR A 390 18.45 -9.01 38.96
CA THR A 390 18.61 -10.09 39.96
C THR A 390 19.82 -10.97 39.71
N ASN A 391 20.50 -10.79 38.57
CA ASN A 391 21.59 -11.63 38.07
C ASN A 391 21.24 -13.13 38.09
N THR A 392 19.95 -13.45 37.90
CA THR A 392 19.45 -14.83 37.89
C THR A 392 19.47 -15.36 36.47
N LEU A 393 20.15 -16.49 36.27
CA LEU A 393 20.28 -17.15 34.98
C LEU A 393 19.13 -18.14 34.74
N HIS A 394 18.44 -17.99 33.62
CA HIS A 394 17.38 -18.92 33.21
C HIS A 394 17.93 -20.03 32.30
N VAL A 395 18.53 -21.06 32.90
CA VAL A 395 19.19 -22.18 32.17
C VAL A 395 18.29 -22.87 31.14
N ASN A 396 16.99 -23.05 31.45
CA ASN A 396 16.05 -23.61 30.47
C ASN A 396 15.90 -22.74 29.20
N SER A 397 15.99 -21.42 29.33
CA SER A 397 15.96 -20.50 28.18
C SER A 397 17.20 -20.71 27.31
N VAL A 398 18.37 -20.84 27.95
CA VAL A 398 19.65 -21.10 27.29
C VAL A 398 19.60 -22.43 26.51
N ILE A 399 19.21 -23.53 27.16
CA ILE A 399 19.15 -24.86 26.52
C ILE A 399 18.21 -24.87 25.31
N VAL A 400 17.03 -24.24 25.43
CA VAL A 400 16.05 -24.22 24.34
C VAL A 400 16.58 -23.45 23.13
N ARG A 401 17.25 -22.32 23.36
CA ARG A 401 17.81 -21.48 22.29
C ARG A 401 19.05 -22.11 21.64
N LEU A 402 19.92 -22.74 22.44
CA LEU A 402 21.15 -23.37 21.95
C LEU A 402 20.94 -24.76 21.35
N ARG A 403 19.79 -25.42 21.52
CA ARG A 403 19.55 -26.77 20.97
C ARG A 403 19.86 -26.90 19.47
N GLY A 404 19.63 -25.84 18.69
CA GLY A 404 19.93 -25.84 17.26
C GLY A 404 21.43 -25.72 16.93
N LEU A 405 22.20 -25.08 17.82
CA LEU A 405 23.63 -24.80 17.68
C LEU A 405 24.52 -25.84 18.39
N LEU A 406 23.98 -26.51 19.41
CA LEU A 406 24.64 -27.55 20.20
C LEU A 406 23.68 -28.74 20.35
N PRO A 407 23.62 -29.67 19.38
CA PRO A 407 22.66 -30.79 19.39
C PRO A 407 22.72 -31.62 20.68
N ASP A 408 23.93 -31.86 21.19
CA ASP A 408 24.20 -32.70 22.36
C ASP A 408 23.94 -31.97 23.70
N ILE A 409 23.47 -30.72 23.66
CA ILE A 409 23.07 -29.99 24.87
C ILE A 409 21.91 -30.68 25.59
N VAL A 410 21.13 -31.48 24.87
CA VAL A 410 19.96 -32.19 25.41
C VAL A 410 20.36 -33.38 26.29
N SER A 411 21.57 -33.93 26.10
CA SER A 411 22.10 -35.01 26.94
C SER A 411 22.66 -34.53 28.29
N LEU A 412 22.87 -33.24 28.47
CA LEU A 412 23.37 -32.68 29.72
C LEU A 412 22.31 -32.73 30.84
N ASP A 413 22.74 -32.97 32.08
CA ASP A 413 21.86 -32.92 33.24
C ASP A 413 21.48 -31.49 33.58
N ARG A 414 20.19 -31.17 33.49
CA ARG A 414 19.66 -29.83 33.75
C ARG A 414 19.80 -29.41 35.21
N ALA A 415 19.79 -30.37 36.13
CA ALA A 415 19.98 -30.08 37.55
C ALA A 415 21.41 -29.57 37.79
N GLU A 416 22.39 -30.24 37.20
CA GLU A 416 23.81 -29.85 37.25
C GLU A 416 24.04 -28.47 36.62
N LEU A 417 23.50 -28.23 35.41
CA LEU A 417 23.65 -26.94 34.73
C LEU A 417 23.02 -25.76 35.48
N SER A 418 22.00 -26.01 36.31
CA SER A 418 21.32 -24.97 37.09
C SER A 418 22.12 -24.52 38.33
N GLU A 419 23.13 -25.29 38.73
CA GLU A 419 24.01 -24.97 39.85
C GLU A 419 25.26 -24.19 39.41
N LEU A 420 25.55 -24.15 38.10
CA LEU A 420 26.70 -23.44 37.54
C LEU A 420 26.47 -21.92 37.49
N SER A 421 27.54 -21.15 37.71
CA SER A 421 27.55 -19.73 37.39
C SER A 421 27.49 -19.48 35.87
N ALA A 422 27.16 -18.26 35.44
CA ALA A 422 27.13 -17.90 34.02
C ALA A 422 28.45 -18.22 33.29
N LYS A 423 29.59 -17.98 33.96
CA LYS A 423 30.92 -18.25 33.40
C LYS A 423 31.22 -19.75 33.31
N GLU A 424 30.90 -20.51 34.36
CA GLU A 424 31.10 -21.97 34.38
C GLU A 424 30.18 -22.68 33.38
N LEU A 425 28.96 -22.16 33.19
CA LEU A 425 28.03 -22.64 32.16
C LEU A 425 28.59 -22.37 30.76
N GLU A 426 29.11 -21.16 30.51
CA GLU A 426 29.76 -20.84 29.23
C GLU A 426 30.93 -21.78 28.96
N GLU A 427 31.84 -21.97 29.91
CA GLU A 427 32.96 -22.91 29.80
C GLU A 427 32.47 -24.34 29.47
N ARG A 428 31.46 -24.84 30.20
CA ARG A 428 30.90 -26.19 29.96
C ARG A 428 30.24 -26.34 28.59
N LEU A 429 29.56 -25.30 28.10
CA LEU A 429 28.95 -25.30 26.78
C LEU A 429 29.98 -25.20 25.66
N MET A 430 31.11 -24.53 25.91
CA MET A 430 32.23 -24.49 24.98
C MET A 430 32.96 -25.83 24.89
N ASP A 431 33.12 -26.56 25.99
CA ASP A 431 33.64 -27.95 25.94
C ASP A 431 32.79 -28.81 25.00
N LEU A 432 31.45 -28.69 25.11
CA LEU A 432 30.52 -29.38 24.23
C LEU A 432 30.63 -28.91 22.77
N ALA A 433 30.93 -27.63 22.52
CA ALA A 433 31.17 -27.12 21.17
C ALA A 433 32.39 -27.76 20.52
N TYR A 434 33.50 -27.90 21.27
CA TYR A 434 34.70 -28.61 20.79
C TYR A 434 34.41 -30.09 20.54
N GLU A 435 33.71 -30.77 21.46
CA GLU A 435 33.27 -32.16 21.25
C GLU A 435 32.38 -32.27 20.01
N ASN A 436 31.52 -31.29 19.75
CA ASN A 436 30.64 -31.29 18.59
C ASN A 436 31.42 -31.14 17.27
N GLU A 437 32.42 -30.26 17.25
CA GLU A 437 33.30 -30.07 16.11
C GLU A 437 34.10 -31.35 15.80
N GLU A 438 34.69 -31.96 16.83
CA GLU A 438 35.48 -33.20 16.68
C GLU A 438 34.63 -34.37 16.14
N ASN A 439 33.35 -34.43 16.53
CA ASN A 439 32.41 -35.44 16.06
C ASN A 439 31.74 -35.10 14.71
N GLY A 440 32.05 -33.94 14.11
CA GLY A 440 31.45 -33.49 12.83
C GLY A 440 30.01 -33.01 12.93
N TYR A 441 29.50 -32.70 14.13
CA TYR A 441 28.14 -32.18 14.32
C TYR A 441 27.99 -30.75 13.81
N ASN A 442 29.08 -29.99 13.69
CA ASN A 442 29.09 -28.68 13.03
C ASN A 442 28.63 -28.79 11.55
N LEU A 443 29.03 -29.85 10.83
CA LEU A 443 28.56 -30.12 9.47
C LEU A 443 27.08 -30.51 9.44
N VAL A 444 26.58 -31.22 10.46
CA VAL A 444 25.14 -31.48 10.61
C VAL A 444 24.35 -30.19 10.80
N GLN A 445 24.88 -29.25 11.58
CA GLN A 445 24.25 -27.95 11.82
C GLN A 445 24.26 -27.09 10.56
N LEU A 446 25.36 -27.08 9.80
CA LEU A 446 25.43 -26.47 8.48
C LEU A 446 24.31 -27.03 7.58
N MET A 447 24.20 -28.36 7.49
CA MET A 447 23.14 -29.00 6.70
C MET A 447 21.73 -28.60 7.15
N GLN A 448 21.48 -28.50 8.45
CA GLN A 448 20.18 -28.07 8.98
C GLN A 448 19.89 -26.60 8.69
N ALA A 449 20.90 -25.74 8.78
CA ALA A 449 20.79 -24.33 8.45
C ALA A 449 20.48 -24.15 6.96
N MET A 450 21.22 -24.86 6.10
CA MET A 450 21.01 -24.91 4.66
C MET A 450 19.65 -25.48 4.25
N GLY A 451 19.22 -26.56 4.91
CA GLY A 451 17.93 -27.23 4.66
C GLY A 451 16.70 -26.32 4.80
N ARG A 452 16.85 -25.12 5.40
CA ARG A 452 15.79 -24.11 5.50
C ARG A 452 15.48 -23.42 4.16
N PHE A 453 16.47 -23.30 3.28
CA PHE A 453 16.33 -22.58 2.00
C PHE A 453 16.79 -23.42 0.80
N LEU A 454 17.51 -24.51 1.03
CA LEU A 454 18.03 -25.39 0.00
C LEU A 454 17.72 -26.85 0.36
N PRO A 455 16.78 -27.50 -0.35
CA PRO A 455 16.54 -28.93 -0.15
C PRO A 455 17.74 -29.72 -0.69
N LEU A 456 18.64 -30.10 0.21
CA LEU A 456 19.84 -30.86 -0.11
C LEU A 456 19.57 -32.35 -0.31
N LEU A 457 18.43 -32.90 0.10
CA LEU A 457 18.18 -34.34 -0.05
C LEU A 457 16.77 -34.64 -0.50
N PRO A 458 16.60 -35.68 -1.35
CA PRO A 458 15.30 -36.11 -1.78
C PRO A 458 14.53 -36.78 -0.62
N PRO A 459 13.24 -36.44 -0.42
CA PRO A 459 12.48 -36.98 0.70
C PRO A 459 12.32 -38.50 0.58
N ILE A 460 12.42 -39.20 1.71
CA ILE A 460 12.27 -40.66 1.76
C ILE A 460 10.87 -41.06 1.22
N PRO A 461 10.79 -42.03 0.28
CA PRO A 461 9.53 -42.45 -0.30
C PRO A 461 8.60 -43.11 0.72
N ASN A 462 7.29 -42.94 0.54
CA ASN A 462 6.28 -43.56 1.38
C ASN A 462 5.96 -44.99 0.91
N LEU A 463 6.74 -45.97 1.35
CA LEU A 463 6.48 -47.39 1.11
C LEU A 463 5.25 -47.91 1.88
N GLY A 464 4.83 -47.22 2.94
CA GLY A 464 3.59 -47.53 3.66
C GLY A 464 2.35 -47.46 2.78
N ALA A 465 2.36 -46.64 1.72
CA ALA A 465 1.28 -46.55 0.74
C ALA A 465 1.03 -47.87 -0.03
N LEU A 466 2.02 -48.77 -0.06
CA LEU A 466 1.89 -50.09 -0.67
C LEU A 466 0.86 -50.97 0.05
N ALA A 467 0.52 -50.67 1.30
CA ALA A 467 -0.52 -51.38 2.06
C ALA A 467 -1.90 -51.31 1.41
N GLY A 468 -2.17 -50.28 0.60
CA GLY A 468 -3.42 -50.12 -0.15
C GLY A 468 -3.48 -50.89 -1.47
N ARG A 469 -2.36 -51.48 -1.93
CA ARG A 469 -2.31 -52.22 -3.19
C ARG A 469 -2.84 -53.64 -3.02
N LYS A 470 -3.70 -54.08 -3.96
CA LYS A 470 -4.29 -55.43 -3.98
C LYS A 470 -3.30 -56.54 -4.39
N GLY A 471 -2.13 -56.19 -4.93
CA GLY A 471 -1.08 -57.12 -5.37
C GLY A 471 0.15 -56.40 -5.93
N GLY A 472 1.23 -57.13 -6.23
CA GLY A 472 2.44 -56.59 -6.85
C GLY A 472 3.26 -55.66 -5.94
N GLN A 473 3.08 -55.73 -4.62
CA GLN A 473 3.76 -54.86 -3.65
C GLN A 473 5.29 -55.00 -3.70
N LEU A 474 5.80 -56.23 -3.90
CA LEU A 474 7.23 -56.48 -4.03
C LEU A 474 7.82 -55.76 -5.25
N GLN A 475 7.20 -55.93 -6.42
CA GLN A 475 7.65 -55.29 -7.65
C GLN A 475 7.52 -53.77 -7.59
N ALA A 476 6.47 -53.26 -6.94
CA ALA A 476 6.30 -51.84 -6.68
C ALA A 476 7.43 -51.27 -5.79
N ARG A 477 7.79 -51.98 -4.72
CA ARG A 477 8.91 -51.59 -3.85
C ARG A 477 10.23 -51.56 -4.63
N GLU A 478 10.50 -52.56 -5.47
CA GLU A 478 11.73 -52.59 -6.27
C GLU A 478 11.80 -51.49 -7.33
N ASN A 479 10.66 -51.13 -7.94
CA ASN A 479 10.62 -49.97 -8.85
C ASN A 479 10.91 -48.67 -8.10
N ILE A 480 10.24 -48.45 -6.96
CA ILE A 480 10.50 -47.26 -6.11
C ILE A 480 11.96 -47.22 -5.65
N ARG A 481 12.55 -48.37 -5.28
CA ARG A 481 13.97 -48.46 -4.90
C ARG A 481 14.87 -47.98 -6.03
N ARG A 482 14.69 -48.51 -7.24
CA ARG A 482 15.52 -48.17 -8.40
C ARG A 482 15.39 -46.69 -8.77
N GLU A 483 14.16 -46.17 -8.83
CA GLU A 483 13.90 -44.76 -9.12
C GLU A 483 14.51 -43.86 -8.04
N TYR A 484 14.33 -44.20 -6.76
CA TYR A 484 14.83 -43.40 -5.65
C TYR A 484 16.35 -43.39 -5.57
N ILE A 485 17.02 -44.56 -5.67
CA ILE A 485 18.49 -44.63 -5.68
C ILE A 485 19.05 -43.88 -6.88
N GLY A 486 18.42 -44.01 -8.06
CA GLY A 486 18.80 -43.22 -9.24
C GLY A 486 18.67 -41.71 -9.03
N TYR A 487 17.63 -41.28 -8.31
CA TYR A 487 17.45 -39.87 -7.97
C TYR A 487 18.49 -39.36 -6.96
N VAL A 488 18.79 -40.14 -5.92
CA VAL A 488 19.87 -39.83 -4.97
C VAL A 488 21.23 -39.81 -5.67
N ARG A 489 21.48 -40.71 -6.63
CA ARG A 489 22.69 -40.72 -7.45
C ARG A 489 22.83 -39.45 -8.28
N SER A 490 21.76 -39.06 -8.97
CA SER A 490 21.73 -37.83 -9.75
C SER A 490 22.03 -36.62 -8.86
N PHE A 491 21.43 -36.57 -7.67
CA PHE A 491 21.73 -35.51 -6.71
C PHE A 491 23.21 -35.52 -6.28
N PHE A 492 23.75 -36.69 -5.90
CA PHE A 492 25.15 -36.82 -5.51
C PHE A 492 26.08 -36.42 -6.65
N ASP A 493 25.81 -36.85 -7.88
CA ASP A 493 26.63 -36.47 -9.03
C ASP A 493 26.51 -34.96 -9.34
N GLU A 494 25.33 -34.35 -9.27
CA GLU A 494 25.21 -32.91 -9.50
C GLU A 494 25.87 -32.07 -8.41
N PHE A 495 25.76 -32.51 -7.14
CA PHE A 495 26.32 -31.82 -5.99
C PHE A 495 27.84 -32.00 -5.89
N VAL A 496 28.35 -33.17 -6.26
CA VAL A 496 29.73 -33.60 -6.01
C VAL A 496 30.56 -33.75 -7.29
N ALA A 497 29.96 -34.24 -8.38
CA ALA A 497 30.69 -34.66 -9.59
C ALA A 497 30.94 -33.57 -10.62
N GLU A 498 30.06 -32.57 -10.71
CA GLU A 498 30.19 -31.53 -11.73
C GLU A 498 31.02 -30.33 -11.25
N GLN A 499 31.29 -30.22 -9.94
CA GLN A 499 31.74 -28.96 -9.34
C GLN A 499 32.97 -29.06 -8.42
N VAL A 500 33.45 -30.28 -8.06
CA VAL A 500 34.61 -30.45 -7.17
C VAL A 500 35.51 -31.60 -7.64
N GLU A 501 36.83 -31.38 -7.70
CA GLU A 501 37.85 -32.39 -7.95
C GLU A 501 38.06 -33.30 -6.72
N LEU A 502 37.03 -34.02 -6.29
CA LEU A 502 37.22 -35.13 -5.36
C LEU A 502 37.94 -36.27 -6.08
N GLU A 503 38.91 -36.88 -5.41
CA GLU A 503 39.60 -38.06 -5.93
C GLU A 503 38.57 -39.13 -6.32
N PRO A 504 38.62 -39.67 -7.56
CA PRO A 504 37.59 -40.59 -8.07
C PRO A 504 37.34 -41.79 -7.15
N GLU A 505 38.39 -42.29 -6.49
CA GLU A 505 38.31 -43.43 -5.56
C GLU A 505 37.53 -43.09 -4.28
N GLU A 506 37.71 -41.88 -3.74
CA GLU A 506 37.03 -41.41 -2.54
C GLU A 506 35.53 -41.17 -2.82
N ARG A 507 35.24 -40.53 -3.95
CA ARG A 507 33.88 -40.31 -4.43
C ARG A 507 33.11 -41.61 -4.64
N ASP A 508 33.74 -42.59 -5.30
CA ASP A 508 33.13 -43.90 -5.52
C ASP A 508 32.89 -44.64 -4.20
N ARG A 509 33.81 -44.53 -3.23
CA ARG A 509 33.63 -45.11 -1.88
C ARG A 509 32.42 -44.52 -1.17
N ILE A 510 32.33 -43.19 -1.10
CA ILE A 510 31.21 -42.48 -0.44
C ILE A 510 29.87 -42.89 -1.06
N TRP A 511 29.82 -42.97 -2.40
CA TRP A 511 28.62 -43.41 -3.09
C TRP A 511 28.26 -44.88 -2.80
N GLN A 512 29.23 -45.79 -2.85
CA GLN A 512 28.99 -47.22 -2.61
C GLN A 512 28.43 -47.46 -1.20
N GLU A 513 28.98 -46.79 -0.19
CA GLU A 513 28.47 -46.88 1.19
C GLU A 513 27.01 -46.44 1.29
N ALA A 514 26.64 -45.35 0.63
CA ALA A 514 25.28 -44.85 0.62
C ALA A 514 24.33 -45.74 -0.19
N GLU A 515 24.76 -46.25 -1.34
CA GLU A 515 24.00 -47.17 -2.17
C GLU A 515 23.70 -48.47 -1.41
N ASP A 516 24.71 -49.05 -0.76
CA ASP A 516 24.56 -50.24 0.08
C ASP A 516 23.62 -50.00 1.27
N GLY A 517 23.77 -48.86 1.95
CA GLY A 517 22.91 -48.46 3.05
C GLY A 517 21.44 -48.31 2.63
N LEU A 518 21.19 -47.65 1.49
CA LEU A 518 19.84 -47.51 0.93
C LEU A 518 19.28 -48.87 0.52
N ASN A 519 20.04 -49.69 -0.18
CA ASN A 519 19.64 -51.06 -0.54
C ASN A 519 19.28 -51.88 0.70
N GLN A 520 20.07 -51.77 1.77
CA GLN A 520 19.79 -52.41 3.05
C GLN A 520 18.48 -51.89 3.66
N ALA A 521 18.25 -50.58 3.69
CA ALA A 521 17.02 -49.97 4.20
C ALA A 521 15.77 -50.47 3.46
N PHE A 522 15.82 -50.52 2.13
CA PHE A 522 14.72 -51.03 1.29
C PHE A 522 14.48 -52.53 1.51
N SER A 523 15.54 -53.33 1.67
CA SER A 523 15.41 -54.77 1.95
C SER A 523 14.75 -55.04 3.32
N GLN A 524 15.07 -54.24 4.34
CA GLN A 524 14.51 -54.33 5.69
C GLN A 524 13.02 -53.95 5.75
N PHE A 525 12.51 -53.20 4.78
CA PHE A 525 11.08 -52.93 4.65
C PHE A 525 10.35 -54.16 4.08
N SER A 526 9.87 -55.03 4.97
CA SER A 526 9.10 -56.21 4.58
C SER A 526 7.71 -55.82 4.06
N VAL A 527 7.40 -56.29 2.84
CA VAL A 527 6.06 -56.20 2.23
C VAL A 527 5.14 -57.35 2.68
N GLU A 528 5.70 -58.41 3.26
CA GLU A 528 4.95 -59.56 3.73
C GLU A 528 4.16 -59.19 5.00
N GLY A 529 2.86 -59.49 4.99
CA GLY A 529 1.94 -59.09 6.06
C GLY A 529 1.78 -57.58 6.22
N LEU A 530 2.12 -56.79 5.20
CA LEU A 530 1.90 -55.34 5.20
C LEU A 530 0.39 -55.04 5.18
N SER A 531 -0.07 -54.26 6.14
CA SER A 531 -1.47 -53.86 6.31
C SER A 531 -1.56 -52.40 6.71
N VAL A 532 -2.73 -51.78 6.50
CA VAL A 532 -2.97 -50.38 6.88
C VAL A 532 -2.64 -50.12 8.36
N LYS A 533 -2.84 -51.12 9.23
CA LYS A 533 -2.57 -51.01 10.67
C LYS A 533 -1.09 -50.97 11.04
N ASN A 534 -0.23 -51.70 10.33
CA ASN A 534 1.20 -51.81 10.65
C ASN A 534 2.11 -50.97 9.72
N ALA A 535 1.57 -50.42 8.63
CA ALA A 535 2.30 -49.60 7.68
C ALA A 535 2.97 -48.37 8.31
N PRO A 536 2.32 -47.59 9.21
CA PRO A 536 2.95 -46.41 9.80
C PRO A 536 4.22 -46.73 10.61
N GLY A 537 4.20 -47.78 11.43
CA GLY A 537 5.36 -48.19 12.22
C GLY A 537 6.52 -48.73 11.37
N ARG A 538 6.22 -49.45 10.27
CA ARG A 538 7.24 -49.91 9.33
C ARG A 538 7.82 -48.74 8.52
N GLN A 539 6.98 -47.80 8.09
CA GLN A 539 7.39 -46.60 7.37
C GLN A 539 8.30 -45.72 8.23
N LEU A 540 7.99 -45.57 9.53
CA LEU A 540 8.83 -44.79 10.45
C LEU A 540 10.25 -45.36 10.54
N ARG A 541 10.38 -46.69 10.69
CA ARG A 541 11.70 -47.35 10.75
C ARG A 541 12.48 -47.23 9.44
N PHE A 542 11.80 -47.38 8.31
CA PHE A 542 12.41 -47.19 6.99
C PHE A 542 12.88 -45.74 6.80
N LYS A 543 12.04 -44.77 7.19
CA LYS A 543 12.40 -43.36 7.18
C LYS A 543 13.63 -43.08 8.04
N GLN A 544 13.66 -43.54 9.29
CA GLN A 544 14.82 -43.37 10.17
C GLN A 544 16.11 -43.93 9.57
N LYS A 545 16.04 -45.13 8.97
CA LYS A 545 17.20 -45.74 8.30
C LYS A 545 17.64 -44.98 7.06
N GLY A 546 16.69 -44.56 6.24
CA GLY A 546 16.97 -43.82 5.02
C GLY A 546 17.56 -42.45 5.33
N ASP A 547 16.94 -41.70 6.25
CA ASP A 547 17.43 -40.40 6.71
C ASP A 547 18.87 -40.52 7.27
N GLU A 548 19.17 -41.58 8.02
CA GLU A 548 20.54 -41.86 8.49
C GLU A 548 21.53 -41.99 7.34
N VAL A 549 21.21 -42.83 6.35
CA VAL A 549 22.10 -43.10 5.21
C VAL A 549 22.34 -41.84 4.39
N LEU A 550 21.29 -41.06 4.11
CA LEU A 550 21.43 -39.81 3.36
C LEU A 550 22.21 -38.74 4.15
N ARG A 551 22.03 -38.70 5.46
CA ARG A 551 22.82 -37.82 6.34
C ARG A 551 24.30 -38.19 6.29
N GLN A 552 24.64 -39.48 6.40
CA GLN A 552 26.02 -39.94 6.30
C GLN A 552 26.63 -39.68 4.91
N LEU A 553 25.85 -39.91 3.84
CA LEU A 553 26.27 -39.56 2.48
C LEU A 553 26.70 -38.09 2.40
N LEU A 554 25.85 -37.17 2.89
CA LEU A 554 26.18 -35.75 2.89
C LEU A 554 27.34 -35.41 3.84
N LEU A 555 27.37 -35.94 5.05
CA LEU A 555 28.46 -35.67 5.99
C LEU A 555 29.81 -36.10 5.45
N ASN A 556 29.90 -37.32 4.91
CA ASN A 556 31.13 -37.83 4.31
C ASN A 556 31.53 -37.00 3.08
N THR A 557 30.55 -36.53 2.31
CA THR A 557 30.79 -35.62 1.18
C THR A 557 31.35 -34.28 1.64
N LEU A 558 30.72 -33.65 2.64
CA LEU A 558 31.11 -32.34 3.17
C LEU A 558 32.47 -32.40 3.86
N ALA A 559 32.72 -33.46 4.63
CA ALA A 559 33.98 -33.68 5.34
C ALA A 559 35.17 -33.96 4.40
N ALA A 560 34.89 -34.38 3.16
CA ALA A 560 35.92 -34.62 2.15
C ALA A 560 36.31 -33.36 1.36
N MET A 561 35.67 -32.21 1.61
CA MET A 561 35.89 -30.96 0.88
C MET A 561 36.57 -29.90 1.77
N GLU A 562 37.47 -29.13 1.17
CA GLU A 562 37.99 -27.90 1.79
C GLU A 562 36.90 -26.79 1.80
N PRO A 563 36.97 -25.80 2.71
CA PRO A 563 35.96 -24.76 2.84
C PRO A 563 35.64 -24.01 1.54
N GLU A 564 36.65 -23.67 0.74
CA GLU A 564 36.45 -22.97 -0.54
C GLU A 564 35.75 -23.86 -1.57
N GLN A 565 36.10 -25.15 -1.60
CA GLN A 565 35.45 -26.13 -2.48
C GLN A 565 33.99 -26.30 -2.11
N LEU A 566 33.70 -26.30 -0.80
CA LEU A 566 32.35 -26.38 -0.28
C LEU A 566 31.51 -25.18 -0.71
N THR A 567 32.00 -23.94 -0.55
CA THR A 567 31.28 -22.75 -1.01
C THR A 567 30.95 -22.82 -2.50
N VAL A 568 31.94 -23.17 -3.33
CA VAL A 568 31.75 -23.29 -4.80
C VAL A 568 30.72 -24.37 -5.14
N ALA A 569 30.79 -25.55 -4.51
CA ALA A 569 29.84 -26.62 -4.74
C ALA A 569 28.40 -26.21 -4.39
N LEU A 570 28.23 -25.51 -3.27
CA LEU A 570 26.92 -25.04 -2.80
C LEU A 570 26.33 -23.98 -3.73
N GLU A 571 27.12 -22.99 -4.15
CA GLU A 571 26.70 -21.95 -5.09
C GLU A 571 26.28 -22.55 -6.44
N ALA A 572 27.10 -23.46 -6.98
CA ALA A 572 26.79 -24.14 -8.23
C ALA A 572 25.53 -25.02 -8.13
N TYR A 573 25.34 -25.71 -7.01
CA TYR A 573 24.12 -26.49 -6.78
C TYR A 573 22.88 -25.58 -6.72
N VAL A 574 22.93 -24.44 -6.01
CA VAL A 574 21.84 -23.46 -5.98
C VAL A 574 21.48 -23.02 -7.40
N LYS A 575 22.48 -22.64 -8.20
CA LYS A 575 22.30 -22.21 -9.59
C LYS A 575 21.65 -23.30 -10.45
N SER A 576 22.10 -24.54 -10.32
CA SER A 576 21.49 -25.70 -11.01
C SER A 576 20.02 -25.89 -10.62
N GLN A 577 19.69 -25.77 -9.32
CA GLN A 577 18.30 -25.86 -8.85
C GLN A 577 17.43 -24.72 -9.38
N GLN A 578 17.94 -23.48 -9.38
CA GLN A 578 17.27 -22.34 -9.96
C GLN A 578 16.98 -22.55 -11.47
N GLU A 579 17.94 -23.05 -12.24
CA GLU A 579 17.76 -23.36 -13.67
C GLU A 579 16.71 -24.46 -13.90
N LYS A 580 16.71 -25.51 -13.07
CA LYS A 580 15.68 -26.56 -13.14
C LYS A 580 14.30 -26.01 -12.87
N TRP A 581 14.16 -25.16 -11.85
CA TRP A 581 12.90 -24.49 -11.54
C TRP A 581 12.46 -23.58 -12.67
N ARG A 582 13.36 -22.75 -13.21
CA ARG A 582 13.11 -21.88 -14.37
C ARG A 582 12.60 -22.69 -15.57
N LYS A 583 13.23 -23.82 -15.89
CA LYS A 583 12.77 -24.73 -16.96
C LYS A 583 11.39 -25.35 -16.68
N GLN A 584 11.05 -25.60 -15.42
CA GLN A 584 9.80 -26.26 -15.04
C GLN A 584 8.60 -25.31 -15.07
N ILE A 585 8.76 -24.07 -14.62
CA ILE A 585 7.64 -23.12 -14.47
C ILE A 585 7.59 -22.05 -15.57
N GLY A 586 8.67 -21.87 -16.33
CA GLY A 586 8.78 -20.82 -17.36
C GLY A 586 9.50 -19.57 -16.86
N ASP A 587 10.10 -18.81 -17.79
CA ASP A 587 10.91 -17.62 -17.47
C ASP A 587 10.08 -16.49 -16.85
N GLU A 588 8.84 -16.30 -17.29
CA GLU A 588 7.97 -15.21 -16.82
C GLU A 588 7.51 -15.47 -15.38
N GLU A 589 7.01 -16.67 -15.11
CA GLU A 589 6.62 -17.13 -13.78
C GLU A 589 7.80 -17.14 -12.82
N TYR A 590 8.99 -17.54 -13.28
CA TYR A 590 10.20 -17.48 -12.48
C TYR A 590 10.56 -16.04 -12.10
N ARG A 591 10.53 -15.09 -13.03
CA ARG A 591 10.75 -13.65 -12.72
C ARG A 591 9.73 -13.10 -11.73
N ASN A 592 8.46 -13.50 -11.84
CA ASN A 592 7.43 -13.10 -10.88
C ASN A 592 7.71 -13.68 -9.48
N PHE A 593 8.17 -14.93 -9.41
CA PHE A 593 8.60 -15.55 -8.16
C PHE A 593 9.79 -14.81 -7.53
N GLN A 594 10.80 -14.47 -8.33
CA GLN A 594 11.97 -13.69 -7.88
C GLN A 594 11.56 -12.34 -7.29
N ARG A 595 10.65 -11.62 -7.95
CA ARG A 595 10.09 -10.35 -7.44
C ARG A 595 9.42 -10.53 -6.07
N LEU A 596 8.57 -11.54 -5.94
CA LEU A 596 7.88 -11.83 -4.68
C LEU A 596 8.87 -12.18 -3.57
N LEU A 597 9.90 -12.97 -3.87
CA LEU A 597 10.94 -13.35 -2.92
C LEU A 597 11.69 -12.12 -2.39
N LEU A 598 12.13 -11.24 -3.29
CA LEU A 598 12.85 -10.01 -2.92
C LEU A 598 11.95 -9.05 -2.13
N LEU A 599 10.68 -8.92 -2.50
CA LEU A 599 9.72 -8.09 -1.76
C LEU A 599 9.44 -8.64 -0.35
N ASP A 600 9.27 -9.97 -0.21
CA ASP A 600 9.07 -10.60 1.09
C ASP A 600 10.31 -10.44 1.99
N SER A 601 11.51 -10.53 1.42
CA SER A 601 12.77 -10.29 2.13
C SER A 601 12.84 -8.87 2.69
N ILE A 602 12.56 -7.86 1.86
CA ILE A 602 12.54 -6.45 2.29
C ILE A 602 11.50 -6.21 3.39
N ASP A 603 10.34 -6.83 3.27
CA ASP A 603 9.27 -6.69 4.25
C ASP A 603 9.59 -7.36 5.59
N ARG A 604 10.39 -8.43 5.58
CA ARG A 604 10.91 -9.03 6.81
C ARG A 604 11.99 -8.17 7.46
N GLU A 605 12.90 -7.62 6.68
CA GLU A 605 13.98 -6.77 7.20
C GLU A 605 13.46 -5.46 7.82
N TRP A 606 12.36 -4.94 7.27
CA TRP A 606 11.69 -3.74 7.81
C TRP A 606 10.97 -3.99 9.14
N ARG A 607 10.41 -5.19 9.34
CA ARG A 607 9.60 -5.54 10.52
C ARG A 607 10.47 -5.83 11.72
#